data_AF-A0A940TKI1-F1
#
_entry.id   AF-A0A940TKI1-F1
#
_cell.length_a   1.000
_cell.length_b   1.000
_cell.length_c   1.000
_cell.angle_alpha   90.00
_cell.angle_beta   90.00
_cell.angle_gamma   90.00
#
_symmetry.space_group_name_H-M   'P 1'
#
loop_
_entity.id
_entity.type
_entity.pdbx_description
1 polymer ?
#
loop_
_entity_poly.entity_id
_entity_poly.type
_entity_poly.pdbx_seq_one_letter_code
_entity_poly.pdbx_strand_id
1 'polypeptide(L)'
;MEGLLKTTNRISRFLNVVAGVSLTFLMLLTIADVILRGFKRPVVGTYELVAFAGAVAIGFSVPMTSWLRGHIFVDFFILKFSQRV
;
A
#
# COMPACT_ATOMS: atom_id res chain seq x y z
N MET A 1 -30.47 -3.60 -0.86
CA MET A 1 -29.06 -3.97 -0.55
C MET A 1 -28.04 -3.46 -1.58
N GLU A 2 -28.44 -3.03 -2.79
CA GLU A 2 -27.49 -2.55 -3.82
C GLU A 2 -26.83 -1.19 -3.53
N GLY A 3 -27.48 -0.31 -2.75
CA GLY A 3 -26.96 1.02 -2.42
C GLY A 3 -25.70 0.98 -1.53
N LEU A 4 -25.63 0.03 -0.59
CA LEU A 4 -24.46 -0.15 0.27
C LEU A 4 -23.23 -0.59 -0.52
N LEU A 5 -23.40 -1.52 -1.46
CA LEU A 5 -22.30 -2.01 -2.29
C LEU A 5 -21.74 -0.92 -3.21
N LYS A 6 -22.60 -0.08 -3.80
CA LYS A 6 -22.16 1.09 -4.58
C LYS A 6 -21.39 2.10 -3.73
N THR A 7 -21.82 2.30 -2.49
CA THR A 7 -21.16 3.22 -1.55
C THR A 7 -19.80 2.70 -1.14
N THR A 8 -19.70 1.42 -0.76
CA THR A 8 -18.42 0.77 -0.43
C THR A 8 -17.45 0.83 -1.61
N ASN A 9 -17.89 0.54 -2.83
CA ASN A 9 -17.02 0.60 -4.01
C ASN A 9 -16.49 2.02 -4.29
N ARG A 10 -17.31 3.07 -4.09
CA ARG A 10 -16.85 4.46 -4.20
C ARG A 10 -15.81 4.79 -3.14
N ILE A 11 -16.04 4.39 -1.89
CA ILE A 11 -15.13 4.65 -0.77
C ILE A 11 -13.82 3.89 -0.99
N SER A 12 -13.87 2.61 -1.35
CA SER A 12 -12.68 1.80 -1.65
C SER A 12 -11.85 2.39 -2.79
N ARG A 13 -12.49 2.89 -3.86
CA ARG A 13 -11.77 3.59 -4.94
C ARG A 13 -11.08 4.86 -4.45
N PHE A 14 -11.75 5.65 -3.62
CA PHE A 14 -11.16 6.87 -3.06
C PHE A 14 -9.97 6.54 -2.16
N LEU A 15 -10.13 5.58 -1.24
CA LEU A 15 -9.05 5.09 -0.38
C LEU A 15 -7.87 4.56 -1.18
N ASN A 16 -8.12 3.84 -2.28
CA ASN A 16 -7.06 3.35 -3.16
C ASN A 16 -6.27 4.47 -3.83
N VAL A 17 -6.94 5.57 -4.23
CA VAL A 17 -6.23 6.74 -4.77
C VAL A 17 -5.36 7.38 -3.70
N VAL A 18 -5.87 7.54 -2.48
CA VAL A 18 -5.09 8.06 -1.34
C VAL A 18 -3.90 7.15 -1.05
N ALA A 19 -4.11 5.83 -1.03
CA ALA A 19 -3.05 4.84 -0.85
C ALA A 19 -1.95 4.98 -1.92
N GLY A 20 -2.34 5.13 -3.19
CA GLY A 20 -1.41 5.35 -4.30
C GLY A 20 -0.60 6.64 -4.13
N VAL A 21 -1.25 7.75 -3.78
CA VAL A 21 -0.57 9.03 -3.52
C VAL A 21 0.39 8.92 -2.35
N SER A 22 -0.01 8.30 -1.24
CA SER A 22 0.85 8.07 -0.08
C SER A 22 2.05 7.17 -0.42
N LEU A 23 1.86 6.16 -1.26
CA LEU A 23 2.94 5.29 -1.72
C LEU A 23 3.94 6.05 -2.62
N THR A 24 3.45 6.87 -3.55
CA THR A 24 4.30 7.74 -4.36
C THR A 24 5.09 8.72 -3.50
N PHE A 25 4.43 9.35 -2.52
CA PHE A 25 5.10 10.23 -1.56
C PHE A 25 6.22 9.50 -0.79
N LEU A 26 5.94 8.29 -0.30
CA LEU A 26 6.94 7.45 0.37
C LEU A 26 8.14 7.17 -0.55
N MET A 27 7.91 6.80 -1.81
CA MET A 27 8.99 6.55 -2.78
C MET A 27 9.82 7.80 -3.08
N LEU A 28 9.20 8.97 -3.20
CA LEU A 28 9.94 10.22 -3.41
C LEU A 28 10.77 10.59 -2.18
N LEU A 29 10.21 10.39 -0.98
CA LEU A 29 10.88 10.66 0.27
C LEU A 29 12.10 9.75 0.48
N THR A 30 12.00 8.47 0.12
CA THR A 30 13.15 7.55 0.21
C THR A 30 14.25 7.91 -0.79
N ILE A 31 13.90 8.28 -2.02
CA ILE A 31 14.87 8.75 -3.02
C ILE A 31 15.56 10.04 -2.53
N ALA A 32 14.78 10.99 -2.01
CA ALA A 32 15.31 12.23 -1.46
C ALA A 32 16.24 11.98 -0.26
N ASP A 33 15.87 11.06 0.65
CA ASP A 33 16.74 10.66 1.77
C ASP A 33 18.06 10.07 1.29
N VAL A 34 18.03 9.18 0.29
CA VAL A 34 19.24 8.56 -0.27
C VAL A 34 20.16 9.62 -0.88
N ILE A 35 19.60 10.58 -1.64
CA ILE A 35 20.38 11.68 -2.22
C ILE A 35 21.00 12.54 -1.11
N LEU A 36 20.18 13.00 -0.17
CA LEU A 36 20.62 13.93 0.89
C LEU A 36 21.62 13.27 1.86
N ARG A 37 21.49 11.96 2.10
CA ARG A 37 22.46 11.14 2.82
C ARG A 37 23.80 11.09 2.09
N GLY A 38 23.80 11.04 0.75
CA GLY A 38 25.01 11.21 -0.07
C GLY A 38 25.70 12.57 0.14
N PHE A 39 24.94 13.62 0.42
CA PHE A 39 25.43 14.96 0.76
C PHE A 39 25.73 15.16 2.27
N LYS A 40 25.81 14.07 3.06
CA LYS A 40 26.03 14.07 4.52
C LYS A 40 24.98 14.83 5.34
N ARG A 41 23.78 15.05 4.79
CA ARG A 41 22.65 15.67 5.50
C ARG A 41 21.46 14.71 5.47
N PRO A 42 21.38 13.67 6.31
CA PRO A 42 20.22 12.78 6.29
C PRO A 42 18.95 13.55 6.64
N VAL A 43 17.81 13.12 6.10
CA VAL A 43 16.51 13.67 6.51
C VAL A 43 16.21 13.16 7.92
N VAL A 44 16.08 14.08 8.89
CA VAL A 44 15.80 13.73 10.28
C VAL A 44 14.33 13.29 10.37
N GLY A 45 14.07 12.12 10.96
CA GLY A 45 12.71 11.58 11.08
C GLY A 45 12.22 10.78 9.86
N THR A 46 13.09 10.44 8.89
CA THR A 46 12.72 9.60 7.73
C THR A 46 12.04 8.30 8.14
N TYR A 47 12.53 7.64 9.20
CA TYR A 47 11.94 6.39 9.68
C TYR A 47 10.47 6.54 10.09
N GLU A 48 10.14 7.62 10.81
CA GLU A 48 8.77 7.89 11.27
C GLU A 48 7.85 8.26 10.10
N LEU A 49 8.34 9.10 9.18
CA LEU A 49 7.61 9.50 7.97
C LEU A 49 7.32 8.31 7.04
N VAL A 50 8.31 7.43 6.81
CA VAL A 50 8.16 6.22 6.01
C VAL A 50 7.21 5.23 6.69
N ALA A 51 7.35 5.02 8.00
CA ALA A 51 6.47 4.11 8.73
C ALA A 51 5.01 4.58 8.70
N PHE A 52 4.77 5.87 8.91
CA PHE A 52 3.42 6.45 8.86
C PHE A 52 2.84 6.39 7.45
N ALA A 53 3.58 6.81 6.43
CA ALA A 53 3.13 6.76 5.04
C ALA A 53 2.88 5.32 4.58
N GLY A 54 3.71 4.37 5.03
CA GLY A 54 3.55 2.94 4.76
C GLY A 54 2.28 2.37 5.39
N ALA A 55 2.00 2.71 6.65
CA ALA A 55 0.77 2.30 7.32
C ALA A 55 -0.49 2.83 6.60
N VAL A 56 -0.46 4.09 6.16
CA VAL A 56 -1.54 4.71 5.38
C VAL A 56 -1.72 4.01 4.02
N ALA A 57 -0.63 3.80 3.28
CA ALA A 57 -0.67 3.16 1.97
C ALA A 57 -1.19 1.71 2.06
N ILE A 58 -0.70 0.92 3.02
CA ILE A 58 -1.12 -0.46 3.20
C ILE A 58 -2.59 -0.48 3.65
N GLY A 59 -2.93 0.24 4.73
CA GLY A 59 -4.27 0.23 5.32
C GLY A 59 -5.37 0.66 4.33
N PHE A 60 -5.10 1.66 3.50
CA PHE A 60 -6.09 2.16 2.53
C PHE A 60 -6.13 1.37 1.21
N SER A 61 -5.12 0.55 0.91
CA SER A 61 -5.15 -0.33 -0.27
C SER A 61 -5.96 -1.62 -0.05
N VAL A 62 -6.04 -2.14 1.18
CA VAL A 62 -6.71 -3.41 1.50
C VAL A 62 -8.17 -3.49 1.03
N PRO A 63 -9.06 -2.50 1.27
CA PRO A 63 -10.47 -2.61 0.89
C PRO A 63 -10.69 -2.76 -0.62
N MET A 64 -9.83 -2.13 -1.43
CA MET A 64 -9.91 -2.19 -2.88
C MET A 64 -9.35 -3.51 -3.43
N THR A 65 -8.24 -4.01 -2.88
CA THR A 65 -7.66 -5.29 -3.30
C THR A 65 -8.54 -6.48 -2.90
N SER A 66 -9.21 -6.42 -1.75
CA SER A 66 -10.24 -7.39 -1.36
C SER A 66 -11.44 -7.36 -2.32
N TRP A 67 -11.88 -6.18 -2.76
CA TRP A 67 -13.00 -6.05 -3.71
C TRP A 67 -12.67 -6.62 -5.09
N LEU A 68 -11.46 -6.38 -5.58
CA LEU A 68 -10.99 -6.93 -6.86
C LEU A 68 -10.67 -8.43 -6.80
N ARG A 69 -10.83 -9.10 -5.63
CA ARG A 69 -10.37 -10.48 -5.41
C ARG A 69 -8.90 -10.69 -5.82
N GLY A 70 -8.07 -9.64 -5.70
CA GLY A 70 -6.66 -9.68 -6.09
C GLY A 70 -5.78 -10.56 -5.21
N HIS A 71 -6.24 -10.92 -4.00
CA HIS A 71 -5.58 -11.87 -3.11
C HIS A 71 -5.54 -13.32 -3.65
N ILE A 72 -6.41 -13.67 -4.61
CA ILE A 72 -6.61 -15.07 -5.04
C ILE A 72 -5.44 -15.60 -5.90
N PHE A 73 -4.60 -14.76 -6.50
CA PHE A 73 -3.53 -15.24 -7.39
C PHE A 73 -2.37 -15.93 -6.68
N VAL A 74 -2.08 -15.56 -5.43
CA VAL A 74 -1.05 -16.24 -4.62
C VAL A 74 -1.64 -17.45 -3.91
N ASP A 75 -2.88 -17.35 -3.42
CA ASP A 75 -3.58 -18.49 -2.79
C ASP A 75 -3.67 -19.67 -3.75
N PHE A 76 -3.95 -19.46 -5.04
CA PHE A 76 -4.01 -20.54 -6.03
C PHE A 76 -2.64 -21.19 -6.30
N PHE A 77 -1.56 -20.41 -6.30
CA PHE A 77 -0.21 -20.93 -6.50
C PHE A 77 0.29 -21.71 -5.28
N ILE A 78 -0.04 -21.24 -4.07
CA ILE A 78 0.25 -21.93 -2.80
C ILE A 78 -0.59 -23.21 -2.67
N LEU A 79 -1.89 -23.19 -2.99
CA LEU A 79 -2.75 -24.37 -2.97
C LEU A 79 -2.27 -25.46 -3.94
N LYS A 80 -1.64 -25.07 -5.05
CA LYS A 80 -1.03 -26.01 -6.01
C LYS A 80 0.33 -26.54 -5.53
N PHE A 81 1.04 -25.79 -4.70
CA PHE A 81 2.25 -26.24 -4.02
C PHE A 81 1.87 -27.07 -2.80
N SER A 82 1.45 -28.32 -3.08
CA SER A 82 1.18 -29.38 -2.11
C SER A 82 2.11 -29.28 -0.91
N GLN A 83 1.54 -29.24 0.29
CA GLN A 83 2.24 -29.34 1.57
C GLN A 83 3.09 -30.61 1.61
N ARG A 84 4.32 -30.49 1.13
CA ARG A 84 5.35 -31.51 1.31
C ARG A 84 6.58 -30.84 1.88
N VAL A 85 6.47 -30.37 3.12
CA VAL A 85 7.39 -30.65 4.25
C VAL A 85 6.60 -30.41 5.53
#